data_AF-A0A1H0Q735-F1
#
_entry.id   AF-A0A1H0Q735-F1
#
_cell.length_a   1.000
_cell.length_b   1.000
_cell.length_c   1.000
_cell.angle_alpha   90.00
_cell.angle_beta   90.00
_cell.angle_gamma   90.00
#
_symmetry.space_group_name_H-M   'P 1'
#
loop_
_entity.id
_entity.type
_entity.pdbx_description
1 polymer ?
#
loop_
_entity_poly.entity_id
_entity_poly.type
_entity_poly.pdbx_seq_one_letter_code
_entity_poly.pdbx_strand_id
1 'polypeptide(L)' 'MEQASWFDFVEKERDPVYEELQNLTKENPSIRIASYIITMNPFALIEIESDGIHDCVSDIESCYTYLCNLSK' A
#
# COMPACT_ATOMS: atom_id res chain seq x y z
N MET A 1 18.29 -14.49 3.81
CA MET A 1 17.10 -15.28 3.39
C MET A 1 16.16 -15.28 4.58
N GLU A 2 15.16 -14.43 4.55
CA GLU A 2 14.05 -14.50 5.50
C GLU A 2 13.01 -15.43 4.90
N GLN A 3 12.72 -16.54 5.60
CA GLN A 3 11.64 -17.44 5.24
C GLN A 3 10.35 -16.77 5.69
N ALA A 4 9.64 -16.11 4.79
CA ALA A 4 8.29 -15.62 5.08
C ALA A 4 7.40 -16.81 5.45
N SER A 5 6.77 -16.76 6.63
CA SER A 5 5.89 -17.82 7.09
C SER A 5 4.62 -17.79 6.24
N TRP A 6 4.06 -18.95 5.89
CA TRP A 6 2.75 -19.01 5.22
C TRP A 6 1.72 -18.18 6.00
N PHE A 7 1.78 -18.22 7.33
CA PHE A 7 0.88 -17.46 8.20
C PHE A 7 0.90 -15.96 7.92
N ASP A 8 2.08 -15.37 7.65
CA ASP A 8 2.23 -13.94 7.37
C ASP A 8 1.48 -13.55 6.08
N PHE A 9 1.47 -14.42 5.07
CA PHE A 9 0.72 -14.18 3.83
C PHE A 9 -0.79 -14.24 4.05
N VAL A 10 -1.28 -15.22 4.81
CA VAL A 10 -2.73 -15.42 5.03
C VAL A 10 -3.33 -14.33 5.91
N GLU A 11 -2.59 -13.85 6.91
CA GLU A 11 -3.03 -12.73 7.74
C GLU A 11 -3.11 -11.44 6.92
N LYS A 12 -2.12 -11.22 6.05
CA LYS A 12 -2.06 -10.06 5.18
C LYS A 12 -3.21 -9.99 4.17
N GLU A 13 -3.57 -11.11 3.53
CA GLU A 13 -4.72 -11.16 2.60
C GLU A 13 -6.07 -10.84 3.24
N ARG A 14 -6.16 -10.86 4.58
CA ARG A 14 -7.36 -10.48 5.34
C ARG A 14 -7.31 -9.08 5.91
N ASP A 15 -6.20 -8.36 5.74
CA ASP A 15 -6.07 -6.99 6.21
C ASP A 15 -6.86 -6.05 5.27
N PRO A 16 -7.84 -5.27 5.78
CA PRO A 16 -8.63 -4.35 4.96
C PRO A 16 -7.79 -3.32 4.21
N VAL A 17 -6.65 -2.89 4.76
CA VAL A 17 -5.71 -1.97 4.08
C VAL A 17 -5.09 -2.66 2.89
N TYR A 18 -4.66 -3.91 3.05
CA TYR A 18 -4.06 -4.66 1.95
C TYR A 18 -5.07 -4.99 0.86
N GLU A 19 -6.29 -5.37 1.24
CA GLU A 19 -7.41 -5.58 0.31
C GLU A 19 -7.69 -4.32 -0.50
N GLU A 20 -7.77 -3.15 0.15
CA GLU A 20 -8.00 -1.88 -0.53
C GLU A 20 -6.86 -1.52 -1.49
N LEU A 21 -5.60 -1.80 -1.12
CA LEU A 21 -4.45 -1.58 -2.01
C LEU A 21 -4.50 -2.45 -3.28
N GLN A 22 -5.14 -3.63 -3.25
CA GLN A 22 -5.32 -4.44 -4.46
C GLN A 22 -6.23 -3.76 -5.49
N ASN A 23 -7.06 -2.79 -5.07
CA ASN A 23 -7.91 -2.01 -5.98
C ASN A 23 -7.13 -0.92 -6.74
N LEU A 24 -5.86 -0.70 -6.43
CA LEU A 24 -5.01 0.29 -7.11
C LEU A 24 -4.51 -0.28 -8.44
N THR A 25 -5.18 0.08 -9.54
CA THR A 25 -4.86 -0.38 -10.89
C THR A 25 -4.71 0.79 -11.86
N LYS A 26 -4.38 0.54 -13.13
CA LYS A 26 -4.34 1.60 -14.15
C LYS A 26 -5.72 2.21 -14.43
N GLU A 27 -6.76 1.40 -14.29
CA GLU A 27 -8.16 1.78 -14.46
C GLU A 27 -8.72 2.49 -13.22
N ASN A 28 -8.15 2.18 -12.05
CA ASN A 28 -8.45 2.83 -10.79
C ASN A 28 -7.15 3.34 -10.12
N PRO A 29 -6.56 4.43 -10.64
CA PRO A 29 -5.21 4.84 -10.27
C PRO A 29 -5.15 5.59 -8.95
N SER A 30 -6.27 5.79 -8.24
CA SER A 30 -6.25 6.49 -6.95
C SER A 30 -7.29 5.89 -6.02
N ILE A 31 -6.86 5.60 -4.80
CA ILE A 31 -7.70 5.10 -3.71
C ILE A 31 -7.45 5.93 -2.46
N ARG A 32 -8.38 5.84 -1.50
CA ARG A 32 -8.26 6.55 -0.23
C ARG A 32 -8.31 5.56 0.93
N ILE A 33 -7.28 5.59 1.76
CA ILE A 33 -7.16 4.76 2.95
C ILE A 33 -7.00 5.69 4.15
N ALA A 34 -8.06 5.83 4.96
CA ALA A 34 -8.13 6.78 6.07
C ALA A 34 -7.77 8.23 5.63
N SER A 35 -6.67 8.78 6.15
CA SER A 35 -6.14 10.11 5.84
C SER A 35 -5.20 10.13 4.64
N TYR A 36 -4.85 8.96 4.07
CA TYR A 36 -3.92 8.84 2.96
C TYR A 36 -4.66 8.77 1.62
N ILE A 37 -4.10 9.45 0.63
CA ILE A 37 -4.42 9.30 -0.78
C ILE A 37 -3.27 8.49 -1.40
N ILE A 38 -3.61 7.36 -2.00
CA ILE A 38 -2.64 6.46 -2.64
C ILE A 38 -2.90 6.51 -4.14
N THR A 39 -1.88 6.86 -4.93
CA THR A 39 -2.02 7.08 -6.37
C THR A 39 -0.98 6.30 -7.17
N MET A 40 -1.39 5.56 -8.20
CA MET A 40 -0.49 4.96 -9.19
C MET A 40 -0.23 5.97 -10.31
N ASN A 41 1.02 6.41 -10.42
CA ASN A 41 1.41 7.39 -11.42
C ASN A 41 1.70 6.73 -12.79
N PRO A 42 1.90 7.52 -13.86
CA PRO A 42 2.16 7.01 -15.21
C PRO A 42 3.42 6.14 -15.35
N PHE A 43 4.35 6.22 -14.38
CA PHE A 43 5.57 5.42 -14.32
C PHE A 43 5.39 4.10 -13.54
N ALA A 44 4.14 3.75 -13.17
CA ALA A 44 3.78 2.61 -12.35
C ALA A 44 4.41 2.64 -10.94
N LEU A 45 4.68 3.84 -10.41
CA LEU A 45 5.04 4.05 -9.02
C LEU A 45 3.80 4.41 -8.20
N ILE A 46 3.83 4.08 -6.92
CA ILE A 46 2.75 4.34 -5.98
C ILE A 46 3.15 5.54 -5.10
N GLU A 47 2.41 6.63 -5.25
CA GLU A 47 2.54 7.86 -4.48
C GLU A 47 1.62 7.80 -3.26
N ILE A 48 2.14 8.22 -2.10
CA ILE A 48 1.47 8.17 -0.81
C ILE A 48 1.42 9.59 -0.26
N GLU A 49 0.22 10.15 -0.12
CA GLU A 49 0.02 11.53 0.28
C GLU A 49 -0.90 11.64 1.50
N SER A 50 -0.52 12.45 2.48
CA SER A 50 -1.41 12.95 3.54
C SER A 50 -0.90 14.29 4.07
N ASP A 51 -1.49 14.82 5.15
CA ASP A 51 -1.06 16.10 5.71
C ASP A 51 0.40 16.02 6.20
N GLY A 52 1.31 16.72 5.50
CA GLY A 52 2.74 16.72 5.79
C GLY A 52 3.50 15.46 5.33
N ILE A 53 2.87 14.53 4.61
CA ILE A 53 3.51 13.32 4.06
C ILE A 53 3.34 13.31 2.54
N HIS A 54 4.47 13.16 1.84
CA HIS A 54 4.50 12.88 0.42
C HIS A 54 5.69 11.94 0.15
N ASP A 55 5.38 10.67 -0.11
CA ASP A 55 6.37 9.61 -0.31
C ASP A 55 6.01 8.75 -1.52
N CYS A 56 6.95 7.93 -1.99
CA CYS A 56 6.79 7.11 -3.17
C CYS A 56 7.43 5.72 -3.00
N VAL A 57 6.74 4.68 -3.46
CA VAL A 57 7.20 3.27 -3.45
C VAL A 57 6.95 2.58 -4.79
N SER A 58 7.59 1.43 -5.00
CA SER A 58 7.57 0.70 -6.28
C SER A 58 6.43 -0.29 -6.45
N ASP A 59 5.80 -0.73 -5.37
CA ASP A 59 4.87 -1.86 -5.39
C ASP A 59 3.95 -1.88 -4.16
N ILE A 60 2.88 -2.67 -4.27
CA ILE A 60 1.83 -2.80 -3.26
C ILE A 60 2.39 -3.34 -1.93
N GLU A 61 3.36 -4.26 -1.98
CA GLU A 61 4.01 -4.83 -0.79
C GLU A 61 4.72 -3.76 0.04
N SER A 62 5.50 -2.93 -0.64
CA SER A 62 6.22 -1.80 -0.07
C SER A 62 5.25 -0.73 0.46
N CYS A 63 4.17 -0.45 -0.26
CA CYS A 63 3.13 0.49 0.18
C CYS A 63 2.44 0.02 1.45
N TYR A 64 2.04 -1.25 1.51
CA TYR A 64 1.43 -1.84 2.70
C TYR A 64 2.38 -1.76 3.91
N THR A 65 3.63 -2.18 3.72
CA THR A 65 4.65 -2.15 4.78
C THR A 65 4.88 -0.73 5.30
N TYR A 66 4.91 0.26 4.39
CA TYR A 66 5.02 1.67 4.74
C TYR A 66 3.86 2.12 5.64
N LEU A 67 2.63 1.85 5.22
CA LEU A 67 1.42 2.22 5.97
C LEU A 67 1.35 1.53 7.35
N CYS A 68 1.72 0.25 7.45
CA CYS A 68 1.78 -0.47 8.72
C CYS A 68 2.86 0.03 9.67
N ASN A 69 3.92 0.67 9.16
CA ASN A 69 4.97 1.26 9.99
C ASN A 69 4.61 2.66 10.49
N LEU A 70 3.78 3.40 9.75
CA LEU A 70 3.26 4.70 10.20
C LEU A 70 2.17 4.59 11.27
N SER A 71 1.52 3.44 11.40
CA SER A 71 0.48 3.20 12.42
C SER A 71 1.04 2.78 13.79
N LYS A 72 2.37 2.69 13.94
CA LYS A 72 3.07 2.37 15.20
C LYS A 72 3.43 3.63 15.98
#